data_AF-A0A8T1AJA9-F1
#
_entry.id   AF-A0A8T1AJA9-F1
#
_cell.length_a   1.000
_cell.length_b   1.000
_cell.length_c   1.000
_cell.angle_alpha   90.00
_cell.angle_beta   90.00
_cell.angle_gamma   90.00
#
_symmetry.space_group_name_H-M   'P 1'
#
loop_
_entity.id
_entity.type
_entity.pdbx_description
1 polymer ?
#
loop_
_entity_poly.entity_id
_entity_poly.type
_entity_poly.pdbx_seq_one_letter_code
_entity_poly.pdbx_strand_id
1 'polypeptide(L)'
;MESSSYLEVASPVPVMASGLNVRRRKIEIEVEEGAARGPTWQFPRSGTSQHVHVPESELADIEHQLDQPRKLLSEWPATAISGNDILGSVLYAAASVVAKAGKLMPVSLLMVAIVLYFFRFIYEEVVTAIPMNGGTYNALLNTTSKRAAAVAACLSILSYVATGVVSATSGVHYLDTQVDIPIVACTIALLFAFALLALVGIAENSRVALVIFLHHIVVLTILVVSCAVHSIKNPHIFRDNMNADFPEVDFAGTMLDGNAFTAVFFGFGAAMLGITGFESSSNYVEEQAP
;
A
#
# COMPACT_ATOMS: atom_id res chain seq x y z
N MET A 1 -40.86 27.09 7.51
CA MET A 1 -40.89 25.65 7.75
C MET A 1 -40.00 25.04 6.67
N GLU A 2 -38.69 25.03 6.94
CA GLU A 2 -37.70 24.49 6.01
C GLU A 2 -37.89 22.97 5.95
N SER A 3 -38.10 22.48 4.74
CA SER A 3 -38.31 21.07 4.46
C SER A 3 -36.99 20.32 4.67
N SER A 4 -36.93 19.48 5.70
CA SER A 4 -35.82 18.55 5.98
C SER A 4 -35.77 17.35 5.00
N SER A 5 -36.54 17.38 3.90
CA SER A 5 -36.60 16.31 2.92
C SER A 5 -36.02 16.75 1.59
N TYR A 6 -35.31 15.84 0.92
CA TYR A 6 -34.93 15.96 -0.49
C TYR A 6 -36.17 16.21 -1.34
N LEU A 7 -36.18 17.35 -2.04
CA LEU A 7 -37.27 17.71 -2.94
C LEU A 7 -36.83 17.49 -4.39
N GLU A 8 -37.56 16.63 -5.09
CA GLU A 8 -37.46 16.54 -6.54
C GLU A 8 -38.08 17.82 -7.14
N VAL A 9 -37.26 18.61 -7.83
CA VAL A 9 -37.68 19.85 -8.45
C VAL A 9 -37.96 19.58 -9.93
N ALA A 10 -39.16 19.95 -10.38
CA ALA A 10 -39.53 19.83 -11.78
C ALA A 10 -38.60 20.66 -12.68
N SER A 11 -37.98 20.00 -13.65
CA SER A 11 -37.19 20.65 -14.69
C SER A 11 -38.07 21.32 -15.73
N PRO A 12 -37.69 22.50 -16.27
CA PRO A 12 -36.55 23.32 -15.88
C PRO A 12 -36.85 24.19 -14.65
N VAL A 13 -35.83 24.43 -13.82
CA VAL A 13 -35.93 25.30 -12.65
C VAL A 13 -36.43 26.70 -13.08
N PRO A 14 -37.50 27.23 -12.48
CA PRO A 14 -37.98 28.56 -12.81
C PRO A 14 -36.94 29.60 -12.39
N VAL A 15 -36.21 30.14 -13.37
CA VAL A 15 -35.36 31.34 -13.18
C VAL A 15 -36.20 32.43 -12.49
N MET A 16 -35.81 32.83 -11.28
CA MET A 16 -36.43 33.94 -10.56
C MET A 16 -36.32 35.20 -11.43
N ALA A 17 -37.43 35.91 -11.59
CA ALA A 17 -37.62 36.97 -12.57
C ALA A 17 -36.46 37.99 -12.56
N SER A 18 -35.59 37.92 -13.57
CA SER A 18 -34.79 39.09 -13.94
C SER A 18 -35.75 40.09 -14.58
N GLY A 19 -35.65 41.36 -14.20
CA GLY A 19 -36.58 42.45 -14.56
C GLY A 19 -36.60 42.86 -16.03
N LEU A 20 -36.35 41.93 -16.96
CA LEU A 20 -36.42 42.13 -18.39
C LEU A 20 -37.55 41.25 -18.95
N ASN A 21 -38.52 41.89 -19.62
CA ASN A 21 -39.63 41.24 -20.32
C ASN A 21 -39.12 40.40 -21.50
N VAL A 22 -38.60 39.19 -21.22
CA VAL A 22 -38.20 38.22 -22.24
C VAL A 22 -39.39 37.31 -22.54
N ARG A 23 -39.75 37.21 -23.83
CA ARG A 23 -40.82 36.31 -24.30
C ARG A 23 -40.39 34.86 -24.10
N ARG A 24 -40.84 34.22 -23.03
CA ARG A 24 -40.54 32.82 -22.70
C ARG A 24 -41.41 31.89 -23.56
N ARG A 25 -40.80 30.94 -24.26
CA ARG A 25 -41.52 29.84 -24.94
C ARG A 25 -41.20 28.54 -24.19
N LYS A 26 -42.24 27.88 -23.67
CA LYS A 26 -42.13 26.55 -23.06
C LYS A 26 -42.55 25.52 -24.11
N ILE A 27 -41.68 24.56 -24.41
CA ILE A 27 -42.00 23.42 -25.28
C ILE A 27 -41.96 22.19 -24.37
N GLU A 28 -43.13 21.61 -24.13
CA GLU A 28 -43.25 20.32 -23.44
C GLU A 28 -43.38 19.24 -24.51
N ILE A 29 -42.43 18.30 -24.53
CA ILE A 29 -42.44 17.15 -25.44
C ILE A 29 -42.74 15.94 -24.56
N GLU A 30 -43.94 15.40 -24.71
CA GLU A 30 -44.30 14.13 -24.07
C GLU A 30 -43.67 12.99 -24.88
N VAL A 31 -42.76 12.25 -24.25
CA VAL A 31 -42.09 11.10 -24.86
C VAL A 31 -42.67 9.83 -24.24
N GLU A 32 -43.52 9.13 -24.99
CA GLU A 32 -44.08 7.85 -24.59
C GLU A 32 -43.09 6.73 -25.02
N GLU A 33 -42.22 6.30 -24.11
CA GLU A 33 -41.33 5.16 -24.37
C GLU A 33 -42.03 3.84 -23.97
N GLY A 34 -42.30 3.00 -24.97
CA GLY A 34 -42.86 1.66 -24.74
C GLY A 34 -41.92 0.77 -23.90
N ALA A 35 -42.50 -0.18 -23.16
CA ALA A 35 -41.74 -1.10 -22.33
C ALA A 35 -40.68 -1.88 -23.13
N ALA A 36 -39.39 -1.57 -22.90
CA ALA A 36 -38.29 -2.27 -23.53
C ALA A 36 -38.27 -3.75 -23.10
N ARG A 37 -38.49 -4.66 -24.06
CA ARG A 37 -38.36 -6.11 -23.84
C ARG A 37 -36.88 -6.49 -23.98
N GLY A 38 -36.19 -6.70 -22.86
CA GLY A 38 -34.83 -7.25 -22.85
C GLY A 38 -34.19 -7.25 -21.46
N PRO A 39 -33.09 -8.00 -21.25
CA PRO A 39 -32.38 -8.01 -19.99
C PRO A 39 -31.79 -6.61 -19.69
N THR A 40 -32.01 -6.13 -18.47
CA THR A 40 -31.68 -4.77 -18.02
C THR A 40 -30.19 -4.41 -18.12
N TRP A 41 -29.31 -5.40 -18.27
CA TRP A 41 -27.86 -5.23 -18.42
C TRP A 41 -27.39 -4.92 -19.84
N GLN A 42 -28.24 -5.11 -20.85
CA GLN A 42 -27.88 -4.98 -22.26
C GLN A 42 -28.25 -3.62 -22.86
N PHE A 43 -29.21 -2.92 -22.25
CA PHE A 43 -29.63 -1.56 -22.60
C PHE A 43 -29.87 -0.74 -21.32
N PRO A 44 -28.96 0.17 -20.93
CA PRO A 44 -29.33 1.18 -19.94
C PRO A 44 -30.51 1.98 -20.50
N ARG A 45 -31.61 2.05 -19.73
CA ARG A 45 -32.82 2.79 -20.12
C ARG A 45 -32.49 4.25 -20.45
N SER A 46 -33.43 4.96 -21.07
CA SER A 46 -33.39 6.41 -21.17
C SER A 46 -33.28 6.99 -19.75
N GLY A 47 -32.13 7.59 -19.45
CA GLY A 47 -31.85 8.15 -18.12
C GLY A 47 -32.76 9.34 -17.86
N THR A 48 -33.36 9.39 -16.67
CA THR A 48 -34.09 10.56 -16.19
C THR A 48 -33.11 11.54 -15.55
N SER A 49 -33.10 12.80 -15.98
CA SER A 49 -32.41 13.86 -15.23
C SER A 49 -33.36 14.40 -14.15
N GLN A 50 -32.97 14.25 -12.89
CA GLN A 50 -33.69 14.82 -11.76
C GLN A 50 -32.86 15.96 -11.17
N HIS A 51 -33.50 17.12 -10.98
CA HIS A 51 -32.91 18.20 -10.20
C HIS A 51 -33.33 18.03 -8.76
N VAL A 52 -32.38 17.69 -7.90
CA VAL A 52 -32.61 17.46 -6.48
C VAL A 52 -32.17 18.71 -5.71
N HIS A 53 -33.07 19.28 -4.91
CA HIS A 53 -32.71 20.34 -3.97
C HIS A 53 -32.34 19.71 -2.63
N VAL A 54 -31.09 19.90 -2.22
CA VAL A 54 -30.59 19.44 -0.91
C VAL A 54 -31.12 20.41 0.17
N PRO A 55 -31.60 19.92 1.32
CA PRO A 55 -32.01 20.78 2.43
C PRO A 55 -30.84 21.65 2.94
N GLU A 56 -31.09 22.94 3.21
CA GLU A 56 -30.05 23.87 3.67
C GLU A 56 -29.42 23.44 5.00
N SER A 57 -30.18 22.78 5.88
CA SER A 57 -29.67 22.24 7.14
C SER A 57 -28.66 21.11 6.94
N GLU A 58 -28.90 20.23 5.96
CA GLU A 58 -27.99 19.11 5.65
C GLU A 58 -26.73 19.61 4.95
N LEU A 59 -26.86 20.63 4.08
CA LEU A 59 -25.74 21.36 3.50
C LEU A 59 -24.87 22.03 4.58
N ALA A 60 -25.48 22.71 5.54
CA ALA A 60 -24.77 23.34 6.65
C ALA A 60 -24.07 22.32 7.56
N ASP A 61 -24.70 21.16 7.80
CA ASP A 61 -24.08 20.07 8.57
C ASP A 61 -22.89 19.46 7.82
N ILE A 62 -22.98 19.30 6.49
CA ILE A 62 -21.87 18.83 5.64
C ILE A 62 -20.74 19.85 5.62
N GLU A 63 -21.03 21.14 5.44
CA GLU A 63 -20.02 22.21 5.49
C GLU A 63 -19.33 22.24 6.85
N HIS A 64 -20.10 22.16 7.95
CA HIS A 64 -19.54 22.09 9.28
C HIS A 64 -18.65 20.84 9.49
N GLN A 65 -18.99 19.70 8.90
CA GLN A 65 -18.12 18.51 8.94
C GLN A 65 -16.85 18.68 8.09
N LEU A 66 -16.95 19.29 6.92
CA LEU A 66 -15.81 19.56 6.03
C LEU A 66 -14.86 20.61 6.61
N ASP A 67 -15.39 21.57 7.38
CA ASP A 67 -14.63 22.63 8.06
C ASP A 67 -13.96 22.16 9.34
N GLN A 68 -14.28 20.96 9.85
CA GLN A 68 -13.58 20.41 11.01
C GLN A 68 -12.10 20.16 10.67
N PRO A 69 -11.16 20.58 11.55
CA PRO A 69 -9.75 20.37 11.31
C PRO A 69 -9.46 18.87 11.25
N ARG A 70 -8.91 18.41 10.12
CA ARG A 70 -8.51 17.01 9.95
C ARG A 70 -7.49 16.63 11.00
N LYS A 71 -7.67 15.46 11.61
CA LYS A 71 -6.70 14.90 12.55
C LYS A 71 -5.57 14.23 11.78
N LEU A 72 -4.52 15.00 11.50
CA LEU A 72 -3.34 14.52 10.77
C LEU A 72 -2.39 13.72 11.67
N LEU A 73 -1.64 12.83 11.05
CA LEU A 73 -0.58 12.01 11.62
C LEU A 73 0.68 12.86 11.77
N SER A 74 1.19 12.96 13.00
CA SER A 74 2.55 13.46 13.22
C SER A 74 3.61 12.51 12.65
N GLU A 75 4.83 13.01 12.47
CA GLU A 75 5.98 12.31 11.86
C GLU A 75 6.19 10.86 12.37
N TRP A 76 6.15 10.63 13.68
CA TRP A 76 6.41 9.30 14.25
C TRP A 76 5.35 8.24 13.93
N PRO A 77 4.05 8.45 14.21
CA PRO A 77 2.98 7.58 13.74
C PRO A 77 2.96 7.38 12.21
N ALA A 78 3.18 8.45 11.44
CA ALA A 78 3.26 8.36 9.97
C ALA A 78 4.43 7.47 9.53
N THR A 79 5.61 7.65 10.12
CA THR A 79 6.80 6.82 9.86
C THR A 79 6.58 5.38 10.30
N ALA A 80 5.90 5.15 11.43
CA ALA A 80 5.68 3.80 11.95
C ALA A 80 4.82 2.93 11.03
N ILE A 81 3.89 3.51 10.27
CA ILE A 81 3.02 2.76 9.34
C ILE A 81 3.88 2.08 8.25
N SER A 82 4.64 2.84 7.48
CA SER A 82 5.54 2.29 6.45
C SER A 82 6.80 1.65 7.02
N GLY A 83 7.32 2.19 8.13
CA GLY A 83 8.53 1.71 8.79
C GLY A 83 8.37 0.31 9.36
N ASN A 84 7.18 -0.09 9.80
CA ASN A 84 6.92 -1.48 10.20
C ASN A 84 7.10 -2.48 9.06
N ASP A 85 6.71 -2.11 7.84
CA ASP A 85 6.84 -2.95 6.67
C ASP A 85 8.32 -3.12 6.30
N ILE A 86 9.09 -2.03 6.33
CA ILE A 86 10.54 -2.06 6.08
C ILE A 86 11.30 -2.83 7.18
N LEU A 87 11.09 -2.51 8.46
CA LEU A 87 11.82 -3.16 9.56
C LEU A 87 11.43 -4.64 9.72
N GLY A 88 10.15 -4.97 9.46
CA GLY A 88 9.69 -6.35 9.40
C GLY A 88 10.33 -7.12 8.24
N SER A 89 10.47 -6.48 7.08
CA SER A 89 11.04 -7.09 5.86
C SER A 89 12.46 -7.61 6.05
N VAL A 90 13.28 -6.90 6.83
CA VAL A 90 14.67 -7.30 7.11
C VAL A 90 14.75 -8.67 7.79
N LEU A 91 13.77 -9.02 8.65
CA LEU A 91 13.78 -10.27 9.40
C LEU A 91 13.73 -11.48 8.45
N TYR A 92 12.82 -11.48 7.47
CA TYR A 92 12.75 -12.57 6.50
C TYR A 92 13.76 -12.44 5.36
N ALA A 93 14.10 -11.22 4.92
CA ALA A 93 14.96 -11.01 3.75
C ALA A 93 16.42 -11.40 4.04
N ALA A 94 16.95 -11.15 5.24
CA ALA A 94 18.36 -11.35 5.55
C ALA A 94 18.84 -12.78 5.25
N ALA A 95 18.07 -13.80 5.66
CA ALA A 95 18.41 -15.19 5.38
C ALA A 95 18.40 -15.51 3.87
N SER A 96 17.42 -14.99 3.13
CA SER A 96 17.34 -15.17 1.68
C SER A 96 18.51 -14.52 0.94
N VAL A 97 18.94 -13.33 1.36
CA VAL A 97 20.09 -12.65 0.74
C VAL A 97 21.39 -13.42 1.02
N VAL A 98 21.63 -13.86 2.26
CA VAL A 98 22.81 -14.69 2.57
C VAL A 98 22.81 -15.98 1.77
N ALA A 99 21.66 -16.65 1.65
CA ALA A 99 21.55 -17.91 0.90
C ALA A 99 21.89 -17.77 -0.59
N LYS A 100 21.69 -16.59 -1.19
CA LYS A 100 21.98 -16.34 -2.62
C LYS A 100 23.30 -15.62 -2.86
N ALA A 101 23.70 -14.71 -1.98
CA ALA A 101 24.88 -13.87 -2.15
C ALA A 101 26.12 -14.37 -1.39
N GLY A 102 25.92 -15.23 -0.37
CA GLY A 102 26.97 -15.67 0.54
C GLY A 102 27.76 -14.49 1.10
N LYS A 103 29.09 -14.56 0.97
CA LYS A 103 30.00 -13.48 1.39
C LYS A 103 29.83 -12.13 0.69
N LEU A 104 29.11 -12.08 -0.45
CA LEU A 104 28.80 -10.84 -1.16
C LEU A 104 27.46 -10.21 -0.74
N MET A 105 26.78 -10.75 0.28
CA MET A 105 25.55 -10.17 0.84
C MET A 105 25.64 -8.65 1.11
N PRO A 106 26.74 -8.10 1.69
CA PRO A 106 26.85 -6.65 1.90
C PRO A 106 26.81 -5.83 0.61
N VAL A 107 27.35 -6.37 -0.49
CA VAL A 107 27.35 -5.69 -1.80
C VAL A 107 25.94 -5.61 -2.36
N SER A 108 25.19 -6.72 -2.32
CA SER A 108 23.80 -6.75 -2.76
C SER A 108 22.90 -5.82 -1.94
N LEU A 109 23.05 -5.81 -0.61
CA LEU A 109 22.32 -4.88 0.26
C LEU A 109 22.69 -3.42 0.00
N LEU A 110 23.97 -3.12 -0.22
CA LEU A 110 24.43 -1.77 -0.54
C LEU A 110 23.83 -1.27 -1.88
N MET A 111 23.78 -2.13 -2.90
CA MET A 111 23.14 -1.79 -4.18
C MET A 111 21.66 -1.44 -3.98
N VAL A 112 20.92 -2.22 -3.20
CA VAL A 112 19.52 -1.94 -2.89
C VAL A 112 19.36 -0.66 -2.07
N ALA A 113 20.24 -0.39 -1.11
CA ALA A 113 20.24 0.87 -0.37
C ALA A 113 20.48 2.10 -1.27
N ILE A 114 21.36 1.99 -2.26
CA ILE A 114 21.57 3.03 -3.28
C ILE A 114 20.30 3.24 -4.11
N VAL A 115 19.65 2.16 -4.53
CA VAL A 115 18.38 2.23 -5.27
C VAL A 115 17.31 2.95 -4.45
N LEU A 116 17.12 2.57 -3.18
CA LEU A 116 16.21 3.25 -2.26
C LEU A 116 16.54 4.74 -2.09
N TYR A 117 17.83 5.07 -1.97
CA TYR A 117 18.26 6.46 -1.86
C TYR A 117 17.85 7.30 -3.08
N PHE A 118 17.91 6.74 -4.29
CA PHE A 118 17.38 7.42 -5.47
C PHE A 118 15.85 7.46 -5.51
N PHE A 119 15.16 6.40 -5.07
CA PHE A 119 13.70 6.38 -4.98
C PHE A 119 13.15 7.46 -4.04
N ARG A 120 13.88 7.83 -2.99
CA ARG A 120 13.52 8.96 -2.12
C ARG A 120 13.25 10.23 -2.92
N PHE A 121 14.14 10.62 -3.83
CA PHE A 121 13.97 11.85 -4.62
C PHE A 121 12.78 11.75 -5.57
N ILE A 122 12.58 10.57 -6.18
CA ILE A 122 11.44 10.34 -7.08
C ILE A 122 10.12 10.46 -6.32
N TYR A 123 10.01 9.83 -5.15
CA TYR A 123 8.79 9.91 -4.34
C TYR A 123 8.55 11.32 -3.81
N GLU A 124 9.59 12.04 -3.41
CA GLU A 124 9.47 13.44 -3.00
C GLU A 124 8.88 14.31 -4.12
N GLU A 125 9.38 14.20 -5.35
CA GLU A 125 8.83 14.93 -6.50
C GLU A 125 7.38 14.52 -6.81
N VAL A 126 7.09 13.22 -6.82
CA VAL A 126 5.76 12.70 -7.17
C VAL A 126 4.71 13.07 -6.13
N VAL A 127 5.03 12.90 -4.84
CA VAL A 127 4.10 13.15 -3.73
C VAL A 127 3.86 14.65 -3.55
N THR A 128 4.86 15.49 -3.77
CA THR A 128 4.67 16.96 -3.72
C THR A 128 3.90 17.48 -4.94
N ALA A 129 4.06 16.87 -6.11
CA ALA A 129 3.32 17.25 -7.30
C ALA A 129 1.84 16.79 -7.26
N ILE A 130 1.59 15.61 -6.70
CA ILE A 130 0.26 14.99 -6.64
C ILE A 130 0.00 14.50 -5.20
N PRO A 131 -0.38 15.40 -4.27
CA PRO A 131 -0.57 15.07 -2.86
C PRO A 131 -1.95 14.42 -2.64
N MET A 132 -2.20 13.32 -3.35
CA MET A 132 -3.43 12.54 -3.22
C MET A 132 -3.11 11.13 -2.75
N ASN A 133 -3.93 10.62 -1.85
CA ASN A 133 -3.87 9.22 -1.43
C ASN A 133 -4.06 8.30 -2.65
N GLY A 134 -3.48 7.10 -2.61
CA GLY A 134 -3.45 6.17 -3.75
C GLY A 134 -2.09 6.07 -4.46
N GLY A 135 -1.07 6.75 -3.93
CA GLY A 135 0.34 6.49 -4.16
C GLY A 135 0.73 6.30 -5.63
N THR A 136 1.43 5.20 -5.91
CA THR A 136 1.92 4.85 -7.25
C THR A 136 0.82 4.76 -8.30
N TYR A 137 -0.41 4.34 -7.95
CA TYR A 137 -1.50 4.29 -8.92
C TYR A 137 -1.93 5.68 -9.38
N ASN A 138 -2.15 6.61 -8.44
CA ASN A 138 -2.55 7.96 -8.80
C ASN A 138 -1.42 8.72 -9.51
N ALA A 139 -0.17 8.50 -9.10
CA ALA A 139 0.97 9.01 -9.83
C ALA A 139 0.97 8.56 -11.30
N LEU A 140 0.81 7.25 -11.55
CA LEU A 140 0.82 6.70 -12.91
C LEU A 140 -0.44 7.07 -13.69
N LEU A 141 -1.61 7.14 -13.05
CA LEU A 141 -2.85 7.53 -13.71
C LEU A 141 -2.78 8.95 -14.29
N ASN A 142 -2.05 9.84 -13.61
CA ASN A 142 -1.88 11.24 -14.01
C ASN A 142 -0.67 11.49 -14.92
N THR A 143 0.29 10.56 -14.99
CA THR A 143 1.54 10.73 -15.77
C THR A 143 1.65 9.80 -16.98
N THR A 144 0.83 8.74 -17.06
CA THR A 144 0.83 7.78 -18.16
C THR A 144 -0.60 7.40 -18.60
N SER A 145 -0.73 6.33 -19.39
CA SER A 145 -2.01 5.83 -19.86
C SER A 145 -2.77 5.06 -18.77
N LYS A 146 -4.11 5.14 -18.80
CA LYS A 146 -5.01 4.37 -17.90
C LYS A 146 -4.69 2.86 -17.90
N ARG A 147 -4.30 2.30 -19.06
CA ARG A 147 -3.94 0.88 -19.19
C ARG A 147 -2.65 0.56 -18.43
N ALA A 148 -1.61 1.38 -18.59
CA ALA A 148 -0.35 1.19 -17.90
C ALA A 148 -0.52 1.34 -16.37
N ALA A 149 -1.27 2.36 -15.94
CA ALA A 149 -1.60 2.56 -14.52
C ALA A 149 -2.37 1.37 -13.92
N ALA A 150 -3.33 0.80 -14.66
CA ALA A 150 -4.07 -0.39 -14.22
C ALA A 150 -3.16 -1.63 -14.09
N VAL A 151 -2.26 -1.87 -15.05
CA VAL A 151 -1.30 -2.98 -14.96
C VAL A 151 -0.39 -2.81 -13.74
N ALA A 152 0.13 -1.61 -13.51
CA ALA A 152 0.95 -1.32 -12.34
C ALA A 152 0.19 -1.55 -11.03
N ALA A 153 -1.06 -1.09 -10.93
CA ALA A 153 -1.89 -1.34 -9.75
C ALA A 153 -2.11 -2.83 -9.49
N CYS A 154 -2.38 -3.63 -10.53
CA CYS A 154 -2.49 -5.09 -10.39
C CYS A 154 -1.20 -5.71 -9.87
N LEU A 155 -0.03 -5.29 -10.39
CA LEU A 155 1.27 -5.76 -9.91
C LEU A 155 1.54 -5.34 -8.46
N SER A 156 1.16 -4.12 -8.07
CA SER A 156 1.27 -3.66 -6.68
C SER A 156 0.40 -4.49 -5.73
N ILE A 157 -0.86 -4.79 -6.11
CA ILE A 157 -1.75 -5.63 -5.29
C ILE A 157 -1.15 -7.05 -5.13
N LEU A 158 -0.69 -7.65 -6.23
CA LEU A 158 -0.03 -8.95 -6.18
C LEU A 158 1.21 -8.93 -5.28
N SER A 159 2.00 -7.85 -5.34
CA SER A 159 3.17 -7.64 -4.48
C SER A 159 2.76 -7.60 -3.01
N TYR A 160 1.78 -6.78 -2.62
CA TYR A 160 1.33 -6.70 -1.22
C TYR A 160 0.76 -8.02 -0.70
N VAL A 161 -0.01 -8.74 -1.53
CA VAL A 161 -0.52 -10.07 -1.15
C VAL A 161 0.63 -11.05 -0.93
N ALA A 162 1.64 -11.06 -1.82
CA ALA A 162 2.83 -11.89 -1.66
C ALA A 162 3.63 -11.52 -0.40
N THR A 163 3.83 -10.22 -0.13
CA THR A 163 4.49 -9.72 1.08
C THR A 163 3.76 -10.18 2.35
N GLY A 164 2.44 -10.07 2.39
CA GLY A 164 1.63 -10.55 3.51
C GLY A 164 1.81 -12.05 3.77
N VAL A 165 1.81 -12.88 2.71
CA VAL A 165 2.03 -14.33 2.81
C VAL A 165 3.45 -14.67 3.26
N VAL A 166 4.48 -14.01 2.72
CA VAL A 166 5.88 -14.23 3.11
C VAL A 166 6.11 -13.83 4.57
N SER A 167 5.57 -12.69 4.99
CA SER A 167 5.66 -12.21 6.37
C SER A 167 4.99 -13.17 7.35
N ALA A 168 3.75 -13.60 7.06
CA ALA A 168 3.03 -14.55 7.89
C ALA A 168 3.74 -15.92 7.97
N THR A 169 4.19 -16.45 6.83
CA THR A 169 4.89 -17.74 6.78
C THR A 169 6.21 -17.69 7.54
N SER A 170 6.96 -16.60 7.40
CA SER A 170 8.22 -16.41 8.13
C SER A 170 8.00 -16.28 9.64
N GLY A 171 6.97 -15.54 10.06
CA GLY A 171 6.58 -15.44 11.47
C GLY A 171 6.20 -16.79 12.08
N VAL A 172 5.45 -17.62 11.36
CA VAL A 172 5.10 -18.98 11.79
C VAL A 172 6.33 -19.88 11.84
N HIS A 173 7.24 -19.79 10.87
CA HIS A 173 8.52 -20.53 10.92
C HIS A 173 9.37 -20.13 12.13
N TYR A 174 9.39 -18.86 12.54
CA TYR A 174 10.07 -18.47 13.77
C TYR A 174 9.44 -19.11 15.01
N LEU A 175 8.11 -19.18 15.07
CA LEU A 175 7.41 -19.86 16.17
C LEU A 175 7.67 -21.37 16.17
N ASP A 176 7.74 -21.99 14.98
CA ASP A 176 8.03 -23.41 14.79
C ASP A 176 9.41 -23.82 15.35
N THR A 177 10.38 -22.90 15.38
CA THR A 177 11.67 -23.16 16.05
C THR A 177 11.56 -23.39 17.56
N GLN A 178 10.44 -22.98 18.17
CA GLN A 178 10.20 -23.08 19.62
C GLN A 178 9.19 -24.17 19.95
N VAL A 179 8.20 -24.40 19.08
CA VAL A 179 7.11 -25.34 19.30
C VAL A 179 6.75 -25.99 17.97
N ASP A 180 6.69 -27.33 17.92
CA ASP A 180 6.29 -28.08 16.72
C ASP A 180 4.83 -27.76 16.34
N ILE A 181 4.63 -27.10 15.19
CA ILE A 181 3.32 -26.64 14.73
C ILE A 181 3.12 -26.88 13.23
N PRO A 182 1.88 -27.13 12.77
CA PRO A 182 1.60 -27.29 11.35
C PRO A 182 1.68 -25.94 10.62
N ILE A 183 2.85 -25.63 10.06
CA ILE A 183 3.19 -24.33 9.43
C ILE A 183 2.09 -23.81 8.51
N VAL A 184 1.64 -24.63 7.54
CA VAL A 184 0.65 -24.20 6.53
C VAL A 184 -0.69 -23.84 7.19
N ALA A 185 -1.17 -24.65 8.13
CA ALA A 185 -2.44 -24.40 8.81
C ALA A 185 -2.36 -23.16 9.72
N CYS A 186 -1.25 -22.99 10.45
CA CYS A 186 -1.01 -21.83 11.28
C CYS A 186 -0.90 -20.53 10.46
N THR A 187 -0.22 -20.55 9.32
CA THR A 187 -0.13 -19.39 8.42
C THR A 187 -1.51 -18.99 7.88
N ILE A 188 -2.32 -19.95 7.43
CA ILE A 188 -3.68 -19.68 6.95
C ILE A 188 -4.54 -19.08 8.08
N ALA A 189 -4.46 -19.66 9.29
CA ALA A 189 -5.20 -19.15 10.45
C ALA A 189 -4.77 -17.73 10.84
N LEU A 190 -3.47 -17.43 10.80
CA LEU A 190 -2.91 -16.12 11.09
C LEU A 190 -3.40 -15.07 10.08
N LEU A 191 -3.27 -15.36 8.77
CA LEU A 191 -3.75 -14.48 7.70
C LEU A 191 -5.26 -14.26 7.80
N PHE A 192 -6.04 -15.30 8.09
CA PHE A 192 -7.48 -15.19 8.28
C PHE A 192 -7.82 -14.29 9.48
N ALA A 193 -7.11 -14.42 10.60
CA ALA A 193 -7.31 -13.54 11.76
C ALA A 193 -7.02 -12.07 11.42
N PHE A 194 -5.93 -11.77 10.71
CA PHE A 194 -5.62 -10.42 10.26
C PHE A 194 -6.64 -9.88 9.24
N ALA A 195 -7.15 -10.74 8.35
CA ALA A 195 -8.23 -10.36 7.44
C ALA A 195 -9.51 -9.97 8.20
N LEU A 196 -9.87 -10.69 9.27
CA LEU A 196 -10.99 -10.31 10.14
C LEU A 196 -10.74 -8.98 10.86
N LEU A 197 -9.53 -8.75 11.37
CA LEU A 197 -9.17 -7.47 12.01
C LEU A 197 -9.25 -6.29 11.03
N ALA A 198 -8.86 -6.51 9.76
CA ALA A 198 -9.01 -5.52 8.70
C ALA A 198 -10.49 -5.22 8.42
N LEU A 199 -11.36 -6.23 8.39
CA LEU A 199 -12.81 -6.03 8.21
C LEU A 199 -13.47 -5.27 9.38
N VAL A 200 -12.93 -5.42 10.59
CA VAL A 200 -13.41 -4.67 11.77
C VAL A 200 -12.88 -3.22 11.78
N GLY A 201 -11.88 -2.88 10.94
CA GLY A 201 -11.32 -1.53 10.83
C GLY A 201 -10.31 -1.16 11.91
N ILE A 202 -9.83 -2.13 12.71
CA ILE A 202 -8.81 -1.88 13.76
C ILE A 202 -7.41 -1.67 13.15
N ALA A 203 -7.20 -2.13 11.90
CA ALA A 203 -5.92 -2.09 11.21
C ALA A 203 -5.36 -0.67 10.98
N GLU A 204 -6.19 0.38 11.04
CA GLU A 204 -5.80 1.77 10.79
C GLU A 204 -5.26 2.50 12.04
N ASN A 205 -5.07 1.79 13.16
CA ASN A 205 -4.63 2.42 14.40
C ASN A 205 -3.12 2.76 14.39
N SER A 206 -2.80 4.01 14.07
CA SER A 206 -1.42 4.52 14.03
C SER A 206 -0.67 4.45 15.36
N ARG A 207 -1.36 4.41 16.51
CA ARG A 207 -0.72 4.20 17.82
C ARG A 207 -0.24 2.76 18.00
N VAL A 208 -1.03 1.78 17.54
CA VAL A 208 -0.64 0.37 17.57
C VAL A 208 0.56 0.16 16.64
N ALA A 209 0.52 0.75 15.44
CA ALA A 209 1.66 0.73 14.52
C ALA A 209 2.94 1.29 15.17
N LEU A 210 2.85 2.43 15.88
CA LEU A 210 3.99 3.01 16.58
C LEU A 210 4.57 2.09 17.67
N VAL A 211 3.73 1.41 18.45
CA VAL A 211 4.21 0.45 19.46
C VAL A 211 4.95 -0.72 18.82
N ILE A 212 4.40 -1.27 17.73
CA ILE A 212 5.04 -2.36 16.97
C ILE A 212 6.38 -1.88 16.38
N PHE A 213 6.43 -0.65 15.88
CA PHE A 213 7.63 -0.07 15.29
C PHE A 213 8.75 0.11 16.31
N LEU A 214 8.43 0.65 17.49
CA LEU A 214 9.38 0.77 18.59
C LEU A 214 9.87 -0.61 19.06
N HIS A 215 8.99 -1.62 19.10
CA HIS A 215 9.37 -2.99 19.41
C HIS A 215 10.37 -3.55 18.38
N HIS A 216 10.13 -3.35 17.08
CA HIS A 216 11.07 -3.74 16.03
C HIS A 216 12.44 -3.09 16.21
N ILE A 217 12.49 -1.78 16.50
CA ILE A 217 13.75 -1.07 16.76
C ILE A 217 14.50 -1.73 17.93
N VAL A 218 13.81 -2.03 19.03
CA VAL A 218 14.43 -2.69 20.19
C VAL A 218 14.97 -4.07 19.82
N VAL A 219 14.18 -4.92 19.17
CA VAL A 219 14.59 -6.28 18.77
C VAL A 219 15.78 -6.24 17.80
N LEU A 220 15.72 -5.39 16.76
CA LEU A 220 16.81 -5.25 15.79
C LEU A 220 18.08 -4.67 16.44
N THR A 221 17.95 -3.74 17.38
CA THR A 221 19.10 -3.22 18.14
C THR A 221 19.77 -4.31 18.96
N ILE A 222 18.98 -5.13 19.68
CA ILE A 222 19.49 -6.28 20.43
C ILE A 222 20.18 -7.27 19.50
N LEU A 223 19.59 -7.56 18.33
CA LEU A 223 20.17 -8.46 17.34
C LEU A 223 21.51 -7.93 16.82
N VAL A 224 21.59 -6.65 16.42
CA VAL A 224 22.83 -6.03 15.94
C VAL A 224 23.93 -6.09 17.00
N VAL A 225 23.62 -5.73 18.25
CA VAL A 225 24.58 -5.79 19.36
C VAL A 225 25.02 -7.23 19.61
N SER A 226 24.10 -8.20 19.58
CA SER A 226 24.40 -9.61 19.77
C SER A 226 25.31 -10.16 18.67
N CYS A 227 25.02 -9.82 17.41
CA CYS A 227 25.84 -10.16 16.25
C CYS A 227 27.24 -9.53 16.35
N ALA A 228 27.34 -8.26 16.76
CA ALA A 228 28.63 -7.59 16.93
C ALA A 228 29.48 -8.26 18.03
N VAL A 229 28.89 -8.54 19.19
CA VAL A 229 29.56 -9.24 20.30
C VAL A 229 29.99 -10.64 19.87
N HIS A 230 29.12 -11.38 19.17
CA HIS A 230 29.43 -12.71 18.67
C HIS A 230 30.58 -12.69 17.64
N SER A 231 30.59 -11.70 16.74
CA SER A 231 31.63 -11.54 15.72
C SER A 231 32.99 -11.22 16.33
N ILE A 232 33.04 -10.34 17.35
CA ILE A 232 34.28 -10.01 18.05
C ILE A 232 34.83 -11.22 18.82
N LYS A 233 33.95 -12.03 19.43
CA LYS A 233 34.36 -13.25 20.16
C LYS A 233 34.82 -14.37 19.23
N ASN A 234 34.32 -14.42 17.99
CA ASN A 234 34.57 -15.51 17.04
C ASN A 234 35.09 -14.99 15.69
N PRO A 235 36.28 -14.36 15.64
CA PRO A 235 36.82 -13.78 14.40
C PRO A 235 37.12 -14.84 13.33
N HIS A 236 37.31 -16.11 13.73
CA HIS A 236 37.52 -17.22 12.80
C HIS A 236 36.30 -17.48 11.91
N ILE A 237 35.07 -17.35 12.44
CA ILE A 237 33.84 -17.54 11.65
C ILE A 237 33.80 -16.55 10.48
N PHE A 238 34.16 -15.29 10.72
CA PHE A 238 34.24 -14.30 9.64
C PHE A 238 35.26 -14.71 8.58
N ARG A 239 36.45 -15.15 8.99
CA ARG A 239 37.49 -15.61 8.07
C ARG A 239 37.04 -16.83 7.27
N ASP A 240 36.38 -17.79 7.92
CA ASP A 240 35.88 -19.02 7.30
C ASP A 240 34.78 -18.69 6.29
N ASN A 241 33.84 -17.81 6.64
CA ASN A 241 32.80 -17.33 5.73
C ASN A 241 33.37 -16.59 4.50
N MET A 242 34.47 -15.84 4.66
CA MET A 242 35.13 -15.17 3.52
C MET A 242 35.85 -16.15 2.59
N ASN A 243 36.30 -17.29 3.13
CA ASN A 243 36.94 -18.37 2.37
C ASN A 243 35.94 -19.36 1.78
N ALA A 244 34.68 -19.34 2.21
CA ALA A 244 33.63 -20.19 1.65
C ALA A 244 33.43 -19.94 0.16
N ASP A 245 33.07 -21.00 -0.56
CA ASP A 245 32.70 -20.93 -1.97
C ASP A 245 31.40 -20.14 -2.16
N PHE A 246 31.17 -19.68 -3.39
CA PHE A 246 29.92 -19.01 -3.71
C PHE A 246 28.77 -20.03 -3.71
N PRO A 247 27.58 -19.66 -3.19
CA PRO A 247 26.44 -20.55 -3.18
C PRO A 247 25.97 -20.86 -4.61
N GLU A 248 25.61 -22.11 -4.85
CA GLU A 248 24.89 -22.51 -6.06
C GLU A 248 23.47 -21.95 -6.03
N VAL A 249 22.95 -21.63 -7.22
CA VAL A 249 21.61 -21.04 -7.34
C VAL A 249 20.76 -21.84 -8.31
N ASP A 250 19.59 -22.29 -7.84
CA ASP A 250 18.55 -22.83 -8.69
C ASP A 250 17.96 -21.73 -9.58
N PHE A 251 18.11 -21.90 -10.89
CA PHE A 251 17.45 -21.11 -11.91
C PHE A 251 16.63 -22.02 -12.83
N ALA A 252 15.30 -21.93 -12.69
CA ALA A 252 14.34 -22.69 -13.48
C ALA A 252 14.56 -24.22 -13.44
N GLY A 253 14.96 -24.76 -12.28
CA GLY A 253 15.19 -26.19 -12.06
C GLY A 253 16.60 -26.66 -12.43
N THR A 254 17.49 -25.76 -12.85
CA THR A 254 18.90 -26.05 -13.12
C THR A 254 19.77 -25.34 -12.08
N MET A 255 20.69 -26.07 -11.45
CA MET A 255 21.67 -25.48 -10.54
C MET A 255 22.75 -24.78 -11.37
N LEU A 256 22.90 -23.48 -11.14
CA LEU A 256 24.00 -22.68 -11.69
C LEU A 256 25.15 -22.65 -10.71
N ASP A 257 26.36 -22.83 -11.22
CA ASP A 257 27.58 -22.72 -10.44
C ASP A 257 27.69 -21.34 -9.77
N GLY A 258 28.07 -21.36 -8.50
CA GLY A 258 28.30 -20.16 -7.72
C GLY A 258 29.51 -19.38 -8.24
N ASN A 259 29.31 -18.11 -8.59
CA ASN A 259 30.37 -17.17 -8.88
C ASN A 259 29.96 -15.77 -8.41
N ALA A 260 30.88 -14.80 -8.50
CA ALA A 260 30.61 -13.44 -8.03
C ALA A 260 29.41 -12.79 -8.73
N PHE A 261 29.20 -13.06 -10.02
CA PHE A 261 28.09 -12.50 -10.78
C PHE A 261 26.75 -13.11 -10.33
N THR A 262 26.66 -14.44 -10.23
CA THR A 262 25.43 -15.10 -9.78
C THR A 262 25.09 -14.70 -8.35
N ALA A 263 26.09 -14.64 -7.47
CA ALA A 263 25.92 -14.21 -6.09
C ALA A 263 25.35 -12.78 -5.98
N VAL A 264 25.91 -11.82 -6.74
CA VAL A 264 25.43 -10.43 -6.71
C VAL A 264 24.06 -10.29 -7.37
N PHE A 265 23.83 -10.92 -8.53
CA PHE A 265 22.58 -10.81 -9.28
C PHE A 265 21.39 -11.38 -8.51
N PHE A 266 21.49 -12.63 -8.05
CA PHE A 266 20.42 -13.26 -7.27
C PHE A 266 20.34 -12.70 -5.85
N GLY A 267 21.48 -12.30 -5.28
CA GLY A 267 21.53 -11.57 -4.02
C GLY A 267 20.79 -10.24 -4.08
N PHE A 268 20.95 -9.47 -5.16
CA PHE A 268 20.23 -8.21 -5.39
C PHE A 268 18.72 -8.47 -5.50
N GLY A 269 18.30 -9.47 -6.28
CA GLY A 269 16.90 -9.85 -6.40
C GLY A 269 16.28 -10.24 -5.05
N ALA A 270 17.00 -11.03 -4.23
CA ALA A 270 16.55 -11.37 -2.88
C ALA A 270 16.53 -10.15 -1.94
N ALA A 271 17.50 -9.24 -2.08
CA ALA A 271 17.62 -8.06 -1.23
C ALA A 271 16.50 -7.04 -1.47
N MET A 272 15.90 -7.02 -2.67
CA MET A 272 14.71 -6.21 -2.96
C MET A 272 13.51 -6.57 -2.07
N LEU A 273 13.44 -7.80 -1.54
CA LEU A 273 12.42 -8.19 -0.56
C LEU A 273 12.58 -7.47 0.79
N GLY A 274 13.79 -7.00 1.10
CA GLY A 274 14.09 -6.29 2.35
C GLY A 274 13.64 -4.83 2.37
N ILE A 275 13.14 -4.31 1.25
CA ILE A 275 12.73 -2.91 1.09
C ILE A 275 11.27 -2.74 0.68
N THR A 276 10.53 -3.84 0.62
CA THR A 276 9.08 -3.80 0.39
C THR A 276 8.43 -2.99 1.52
N GLY A 277 7.59 -2.03 1.15
CA GLY A 277 6.88 -1.16 2.08
C GLY A 277 7.29 0.30 2.08
N PHE A 278 8.40 0.66 1.42
CA PHE A 278 8.72 2.06 1.15
C PHE A 278 7.61 2.74 0.34
N GLU A 279 7.06 2.03 -0.64
CA GLU A 279 5.95 2.45 -1.49
C GLU A 279 4.66 2.74 -0.69
N SER A 280 4.47 2.08 0.45
CA SER A 280 3.29 2.23 1.30
C SER A 280 3.18 3.64 1.89
N SER A 281 4.31 4.34 2.07
CA SER A 281 4.36 5.71 2.60
C SER A 281 3.55 6.72 1.77
N SER A 282 3.43 6.46 0.45
CA SER A 282 2.71 7.32 -0.48
C SER A 282 1.19 7.12 -0.46
N ASN A 283 0.68 6.10 0.24
CA ASN A 283 -0.75 5.78 0.22
C ASN A 283 -1.59 6.61 1.21
N TYR A 284 -0.95 7.25 2.20
CA TYR A 284 -1.60 8.01 3.27
C TYR A 284 -1.06 9.45 3.36
N VAL A 285 -0.63 10.02 2.24
CA VAL A 285 -0.03 11.38 2.18
C VAL A 285 -0.99 12.45 2.68
N GLU A 286 -2.28 12.35 2.36
CA GLU A 286 -3.29 13.33 2.79
C GLU A 286 -3.53 13.33 4.30
N GLU A 287 -3.11 12.26 4.98
CA GLU A 287 -3.23 12.09 6.42
C GLU A 287 -1.98 12.57 7.16
N GLN A 288 -0.90 12.95 6.47
CA GLN A 288 0.34 13.40 7.11
C GLN A 288 0.26 14.88 7.48
N ALA A 289 0.75 15.23 8.68
CA ALA A 289 0.97 16.61 9.06
C ALA A 289 2.15 17.19 8.25
N PRO A 290 2.12 18.51 7.94
CA PRO A 290 3.22 19.18 7.24
C PRO A 290 4.55 19.16 8.00
#